data_AF-A0A9N6ZEW1-F1
#
_entry.id   AF-A0A9N6ZEW1-F1
#
_cell.length_a   1.000
_cell.length_b   1.000
_cell.length_c   1.000
_cell.angle_alpha   90.00
_cell.angle_beta   90.00
_cell.angle_gamma   90.00
#
_symmetry.space_group_name_H-M   'P 1'
#
loop_
_entity.id
_entity.type
_entity.pdbx_description
1 polymer ?
#
loop_
_entity_poly.entity_id
_entity_poly.type
_entity_poly.pdbx_seq_one_letter_code
_entity_poly.pdbx_strand_id
1 'polypeptide(L)'
;MNGSNVEMDFEGMRTFFQDEIRKAVVTEDKLINESFKSSFDGIQIKGTQKEADKRAAYDQALRDVFLGDFHNFSNSKFKSLLELSIDSASKQLCSPTQPIILLTDAFDMLPLGKCEETFMLVEEKVTVWKKDFFSIGSKNTLLRLCNDLLRRLSRSQNTVFCGRILLFLAKFFPFSERSGLNVVSEFNLDNMTVYGVKDDDLTMNDSNGEKEKNGEAAMEVEDMYGKLCSYLFSIF
;
A
#
# COMPACT_ATOMS: atom_id res chain seq x y z
N MET A 1 28.91 13.64 29.30
CA MET A 1 29.53 12.43 29.87
C MET A 1 28.61 11.26 29.59
N ASN A 2 29.18 10.17 29.06
CA ASN A 2 28.61 8.83 28.83
C ASN A 2 27.58 8.67 27.70
N GLY A 3 28.06 8.80 26.46
CA GLY A 3 27.53 7.98 25.36
C GLY A 3 28.05 6.56 25.55
N SER A 4 27.28 5.74 26.27
CA SER A 4 27.55 4.32 26.41
C SER A 4 27.39 3.68 25.03
N ASN A 5 28.49 3.37 24.34
CA ASN A 5 28.44 2.51 23.15
C ASN A 5 27.90 1.14 23.59
N VAL A 6 26.63 0.86 23.27
CA VAL A 6 26.00 -0.42 23.60
C VAL A 6 26.26 -1.38 22.45
N GLU A 7 27.04 -2.42 22.72
CA GLU A 7 27.28 -3.51 21.77
C GLU A 7 26.18 -4.58 21.98
N MET A 8 25.34 -4.80 20.97
CA MET A 8 24.16 -5.68 21.06
C MET A 8 24.18 -6.75 19.97
N ASP A 9 23.61 -7.91 20.27
CA ASP A 9 23.29 -8.93 19.26
C ASP A 9 21.93 -8.61 18.58
N PHE A 10 21.54 -9.42 17.58
CA PHE A 10 20.32 -9.18 16.82
C PHE A 10 19.06 -9.12 17.70
N GLU A 11 18.91 -10.06 18.63
CA GLU A 11 17.75 -10.12 19.52
C GLU A 11 17.72 -8.95 20.51
N GLY A 12 18.88 -8.56 21.03
CA GLY A 12 19.02 -7.38 21.87
C GLY A 12 18.63 -6.09 21.14
N MET A 13 19.06 -5.93 19.89
CA MET A 13 18.65 -4.78 19.05
C MET A 13 17.15 -4.77 18.79
N ARG A 14 16.59 -5.92 18.39
CA ARG A 14 15.15 -6.08 18.14
C ARG A 14 14.33 -5.68 19.37
N THR A 15 14.69 -6.18 20.55
CA THR A 15 14.00 -5.86 21.81
C THR A 15 14.11 -4.37 22.16
N PHE A 16 15.32 -3.81 22.05
CA PHE A 16 15.54 -2.37 22.28
C PHE A 16 14.68 -1.50 21.34
N PHE A 17 14.66 -1.83 20.05
CA PHE A 17 13.85 -1.12 19.07
C PHE A 17 12.35 -1.27 19.33
N GLN A 18 11.88 -2.45 19.74
CA GLN A 18 10.47 -2.64 20.11
C GLN A 18 10.05 -1.71 21.25
N ASP A 19 10.87 -1.58 22.29
CA ASP A 19 10.57 -0.70 23.43
C ASP A 19 10.52 0.77 23.02
N GLU A 20 11.47 1.21 22.19
CA GLU A 20 11.49 2.59 21.68
C GLU A 20 10.32 2.88 20.74
N ILE A 21 9.98 1.94 19.85
CA ILE A 21 8.81 2.04 18.96
C ILE A 21 7.52 2.14 19.78
N ARG A 22 7.36 1.31 20.82
CA ARG A 22 6.17 1.35 21.69
C ARG A 22 6.02 2.71 22.38
N LYS A 23 7.12 3.29 22.88
CA LYS A 23 7.11 4.64 23.47
C LYS A 23 6.73 5.71 22.44
N ALA A 24 7.27 5.62 21.22
CA ALA A 24 6.98 6.56 20.15
C ALA A 24 5.50 6.52 19.72
N VAL A 25 4.93 5.32 19.58
CA VAL A 25 3.51 5.13 19.20
C VAL A 25 2.56 5.67 20.26
N VAL A 26 2.89 5.55 21.55
CA VAL A 26 2.04 6.04 22.65
C VAL A 26 2.07 7.56 22.78
N THR A 27 3.20 8.21 22.47
CA THR A 27 3.38 9.64 22.75
C THR A 27 2.98 10.53 21.56
N GLU A 28 2.79 9.97 20.36
CA GLU A 28 2.54 10.71 19.10
C GLU A 28 3.57 11.82 18.80
N ASP A 29 4.76 11.76 19.40
CA ASP A 29 5.70 12.88 19.45
C ASP A 29 6.83 12.73 18.42
N LYS A 30 6.92 13.70 17.50
CA LYS A 30 7.95 13.74 16.45
C LYS A 30 9.36 13.94 17.00
N LEU A 31 9.51 14.50 18.20
CA LEU A 31 10.82 14.69 18.84
C LEU A 31 11.48 13.36 19.21
N ILE A 32 10.68 12.35 19.56
CA ILE A 32 11.16 10.99 19.83
C ILE A 32 11.85 10.40 18.58
N ASN A 33 11.37 10.75 17.38
CA ASN A 33 11.92 10.26 16.12
C ASN A 33 13.30 10.86 15.78
N GLU A 34 13.70 11.97 16.40
CA GLU A 34 15.05 12.54 16.25
C GLU A 34 16.01 11.96 17.28
N SER A 35 15.61 11.85 18.55
CA SER A 35 16.39 11.15 19.58
C SER A 35 16.61 9.68 19.24
N PHE A 36 15.62 9.06 18.60
CA PHE A 36 15.71 7.68 18.12
C PHE A 36 16.80 7.53 17.06
N LYS A 37 16.91 8.48 16.11
CA LYS A 37 17.96 8.43 15.06
C LYS A 37 19.35 8.46 15.67
N SER A 38 19.60 9.35 16.63
CA SER A 38 20.88 9.41 17.34
C SER A 38 21.17 8.11 18.11
N SER A 39 20.15 7.50 18.71
CA SER A 39 20.29 6.20 19.37
C SER A 39 20.57 5.07 18.37
N PHE A 40 19.92 5.09 17.20
CA PHE A 40 20.13 4.13 16.12
C PHE A 40 21.55 4.16 15.57
N ASP A 41 22.08 5.36 15.30
CA ASP A 41 23.45 5.57 14.80
C ASP A 41 24.50 5.15 15.86
N GLY A 42 24.18 5.27 17.15
CA GLY A 42 25.06 4.93 18.27
C GLY A 42 25.22 3.42 18.54
N ILE A 43 24.35 2.56 18.01
CA ILE A 43 24.41 1.10 18.23
C ILE A 43 25.56 0.50 17.44
N GLN A 44 26.40 -0.32 18.07
CA GLN A 44 27.47 -1.08 17.40
C GLN A 44 27.09 -2.57 17.34
N ILE A 45 27.22 -3.19 16.16
CA ILE A 45 26.87 -4.60 15.95
C ILE A 45 28.10 -5.50 16.10
N LYS A 46 27.93 -6.65 16.75
CA LYS A 46 28.89 -7.76 16.72
C LYS A 46 28.92 -8.41 15.32
N GLY A 47 30.03 -8.29 14.60
CA GLY A 47 30.25 -9.00 13.32
C GLY A 47 30.41 -8.11 12.09
N THR A 48 30.44 -8.74 10.91
CA THR A 48 30.89 -8.15 9.63
C THR A 48 29.78 -7.46 8.81
N GLN A 49 28.48 -7.62 9.13
CA GLN A 49 27.34 -7.03 8.39
C GLN A 49 26.59 -5.92 9.15
N LYS A 50 27.33 -4.89 9.58
CA LYS A 50 26.95 -3.92 10.62
C LYS A 50 25.74 -2.99 10.39
N GLU A 51 25.22 -2.82 9.18
CA GLU A 51 24.11 -1.88 8.91
C GLU A 51 22.85 -2.56 8.37
N ALA A 52 23.03 -3.65 7.60
CA ALA A 52 21.91 -4.43 7.10
C ALA A 52 21.18 -5.16 8.25
N ASP A 53 21.93 -5.74 9.20
CA ASP A 53 21.37 -6.44 10.35
C ASP A 53 20.61 -5.50 11.28
N LYS A 54 21.09 -4.25 11.42
CA LYS A 54 20.43 -3.17 12.18
C LYS A 54 19.06 -2.84 11.58
N ARG A 55 19.02 -2.61 10.27
CA ARG A 55 17.77 -2.33 9.54
C ARG A 55 16.81 -3.52 9.60
N ALA A 56 17.32 -4.73 9.43
CA ALA A 56 16.50 -5.94 9.52
C ALA A 56 15.92 -6.14 10.93
N ALA A 57 16.70 -5.89 11.98
CA ALA A 57 16.22 -5.92 13.36
C ALA A 57 15.14 -4.86 13.61
N TYR A 58 15.30 -3.66 13.05
CA TYR A 58 14.31 -2.59 13.14
C TYR A 58 13.04 -2.87 12.34
N ASP A 59 13.16 -3.40 11.12
CA ASP A 59 12.03 -3.86 10.30
C ASP A 59 11.25 -4.95 11.06
N GLN A 60 11.95 -5.90 11.68
CA GLN A 60 11.29 -6.93 12.48
C GLN A 60 10.60 -6.34 13.71
N ALA A 61 11.25 -5.44 14.44
CA ALA A 61 10.68 -4.78 15.62
C ALA A 61 9.38 -4.03 15.31
N LEU A 62 9.31 -3.31 14.17
CA LEU A 62 8.08 -2.66 13.72
C LEU A 62 6.93 -3.66 13.53
N ARG A 63 7.20 -4.81 12.90
CA ARG A 63 6.20 -5.86 12.71
C ARG A 63 5.77 -6.49 14.03
N ASP A 64 6.72 -6.73 14.94
CA ASP A 64 6.41 -7.35 16.23
C ASP A 64 5.54 -6.46 17.11
N VAL A 65 5.76 -5.14 17.08
CA VAL A 65 4.88 -4.17 17.77
C VAL A 65 3.49 -4.22 17.17
N PHE A 66 3.36 -4.23 15.84
CA PHE A 66 2.08 -4.38 15.17
C PHE A 66 1.35 -5.67 15.59
N LEU A 67 2.02 -6.82 15.47
CA LEU A 67 1.45 -8.14 15.75
C LEU A 67 1.13 -8.33 17.24
N GLY A 68 2.00 -7.83 18.12
CA GLY A 68 1.80 -7.91 19.58
C GLY A 68 0.58 -7.13 20.06
N ASP A 69 0.29 -5.99 19.42
CA ASP A 69 -0.85 -5.14 19.78
C ASP A 69 -2.11 -5.41 18.92
N PHE A 70 -2.06 -6.37 17.99
CA PHE A 70 -3.14 -6.62 17.03
C PHE A 70 -4.50 -6.92 17.68
N HIS A 71 -4.52 -7.65 18.80
CA HIS A 71 -5.78 -7.92 19.53
C HIS A 71 -6.48 -6.64 20.00
N ASN A 72 -5.74 -5.57 20.22
CA ASN A 72 -6.25 -4.24 20.59
C ASN A 72 -6.09 -3.24 19.43
N PHE A 73 -6.20 -3.73 18.20
CA PHE A 73 -6.04 -2.91 17.00
C PHE A 73 -6.97 -1.69 17.03
N SER A 74 -6.38 -0.52 16.82
CA SER A 74 -7.11 0.71 16.56
C SER A 74 -6.46 1.46 15.40
N ASN A 75 -7.28 2.10 14.57
CA ASN A 75 -6.78 2.86 13.43
C ASN A 75 -5.86 4.01 13.86
N SER A 76 -6.06 4.59 15.05
CA SER A 76 -5.16 5.63 15.59
C SER A 76 -3.77 5.07 15.91
N LYS A 77 -3.68 3.94 16.66
CA LYS A 77 -2.39 3.32 16.96
C LYS A 77 -1.68 2.86 15.70
N PHE A 78 -2.42 2.23 14.78
CA PHE A 78 -1.86 1.80 13.51
C PHE A 78 -1.41 2.99 12.65
N LYS A 79 -2.15 4.10 12.64
CA LYS A 79 -1.74 5.35 11.97
C LYS A 79 -0.40 5.85 12.51
N SER A 80 -0.25 5.93 13.84
CA SER A 80 1.00 6.40 14.47
C SER A 80 2.18 5.48 14.13
N LEU A 81 1.97 4.16 14.17
CA LEU A 81 2.98 3.18 13.79
C LEU A 81 3.35 3.28 12.29
N LEU A 82 2.36 3.44 11.41
CA LEU A 82 2.57 3.60 9.98
C LEU A 82 3.33 4.89 9.67
N GLU A 83 2.98 6.00 10.34
CA GLU A 83 3.69 7.28 10.21
C GLU A 83 5.14 7.18 10.66
N LEU A 84 5.38 6.52 11.81
CA LEU A 84 6.72 6.23 12.27
C LEU A 84 7.51 5.41 11.25
N SER A 85 6.90 4.39 10.64
CA SER A 85 7.55 3.56 9.63
C SER A 85 7.88 4.35 8.36
N ILE A 86 6.96 5.21 7.89
CA ILE A 86 7.19 6.09 6.73
C ILE A 86 8.34 7.07 7.01
N ASP A 87 8.33 7.71 8.18
CA ASP A 87 9.39 8.63 8.59
C ASP A 87 10.74 7.90 8.69
N SER A 88 10.73 6.69 9.25
CA SER A 88 11.93 5.85 9.36
C SER A 88 12.47 5.42 8.00
N ALA A 89 11.60 5.11 7.05
CA ALA A 89 11.98 4.79 5.67
C ALA A 89 12.63 6.01 4.99
N SER A 90 12.06 7.21 5.19
CA SER A 90 12.62 8.45 4.65
C SER A 90 14.01 8.78 5.22
N LYS A 91 14.26 8.39 6.48
CA LYS A 91 15.53 8.55 7.19
C LYS A 91 16.51 7.38 6.97
N GLN A 92 16.15 6.37 6.16
CA GLN A 92 16.92 5.15 5.89
C GLN A 92 17.21 4.27 7.12
N LEU A 93 16.36 4.35 8.15
CA LEU A 93 16.45 3.52 9.36
C LEU A 93 15.85 2.12 9.13
N CYS A 94 14.91 2.02 8.19
CA CYS A 94 14.19 0.80 7.84
C CYS A 94 14.21 0.57 6.32
N SER A 95 13.76 -0.59 5.86
CA SER A 95 13.61 -0.83 4.41
C SER A 95 12.55 0.11 3.80
N PRO A 96 12.74 0.63 2.57
CA PRO A 96 11.72 1.42 1.87
C PRO A 96 10.39 0.69 1.66
N THR A 97 10.41 -0.65 1.60
CA THR A 97 9.21 -1.48 1.46
C THR A 97 8.46 -1.69 2.77
N GLN A 98 9.08 -1.37 3.92
CA GLN A 98 8.58 -1.71 5.24
C GLN A 98 7.20 -1.09 5.57
N PRO A 99 6.90 0.18 5.26
CA PRO A 99 5.58 0.73 5.52
C PRO A 99 4.46 -0.01 4.76
N ILE A 100 4.76 -0.47 3.55
CA ILE A 100 3.80 -1.18 2.69
C ILE A 100 3.60 -2.60 3.20
N ILE A 101 4.66 -3.22 3.67
CA ILE A 101 4.61 -4.50 4.36
C ILE A 101 3.70 -4.44 5.60
N LEU A 102 3.80 -3.40 6.42
CA LEU A 102 2.90 -3.22 7.58
C LEU A 102 1.44 -3.06 7.14
N LEU A 103 1.19 -2.37 6.03
CA LEU A 103 -0.14 -2.29 5.42
C LEU A 103 -0.62 -3.66 4.95
N THR A 104 0.23 -4.46 4.30
CA THR A 104 -0.11 -5.84 3.89
C THR A 104 -0.51 -6.68 5.09
N ASP A 105 0.34 -6.74 6.12
CA ASP A 105 0.08 -7.49 7.35
C ASP A 105 -1.25 -7.05 8.00
N ALA A 106 -1.52 -5.74 8.02
CA ALA A 106 -2.78 -5.21 8.55
C ALA A 106 -3.98 -5.64 7.71
N PHE A 107 -3.94 -5.41 6.39
CA PHE A 107 -5.09 -5.74 5.55
C PHE A 107 -5.38 -7.23 5.54
N ASP A 108 -4.37 -8.11 5.53
CA ASP A 108 -4.55 -9.56 5.53
C ASP A 108 -5.25 -10.07 6.81
N MET A 109 -5.00 -9.43 7.94
CA MET A 109 -5.57 -9.82 9.22
C MET A 109 -6.91 -9.12 9.54
N LEU A 110 -7.19 -7.96 8.93
CA LEU A 110 -8.40 -7.19 9.22
C LEU A 110 -9.64 -7.69 8.46
N PRO A 111 -10.83 -7.66 9.09
CA PRO A 111 -12.10 -7.81 8.37
C PRO A 111 -12.33 -6.67 7.38
N LEU A 112 -13.10 -6.92 6.31
CA LEU A 112 -13.31 -5.97 5.21
C LEU A 112 -13.78 -4.58 5.66
N GLY A 113 -14.70 -4.51 6.64
CA GLY A 113 -15.17 -3.22 7.16
C GLY A 113 -14.06 -2.38 7.81
N LYS A 114 -13.08 -3.04 8.45
CA LYS A 114 -11.90 -2.34 8.99
C LYS A 114 -10.87 -2.02 7.93
N CYS A 115 -10.71 -2.87 6.91
CA CYS A 115 -9.89 -2.53 5.75
C CYS A 115 -10.34 -1.22 5.09
N GLU A 116 -11.64 -0.98 4.95
CA GLU A 116 -12.15 0.26 4.37
C GLU A 116 -11.78 1.50 5.20
N GLU A 117 -11.90 1.41 6.53
CA GLU A 117 -11.50 2.49 7.43
C GLU A 117 -9.98 2.74 7.37
N THR A 118 -9.19 1.67 7.43
CA THR A 118 -7.72 1.75 7.40
C THR A 118 -7.20 2.27 6.05
N PHE A 119 -7.89 1.95 4.93
CA PHE A 119 -7.51 2.42 3.60
C PHE A 119 -7.58 3.94 3.43
N MET A 120 -8.41 4.65 4.22
CA MET A 120 -8.40 6.11 4.25
C MET A 120 -7.00 6.68 4.55
N LEU A 121 -6.24 6.02 5.42
CA LEU A 121 -4.87 6.42 5.76
C LEU A 121 -3.91 6.32 4.56
N VAL A 122 -4.17 5.36 3.65
CA VAL A 122 -3.40 5.17 2.42
C VAL A 122 -3.74 6.27 1.42
N GLU A 123 -5.03 6.56 1.25
CA GLU A 123 -5.53 7.61 0.35
C GLU A 123 -5.01 9.00 0.73
N GLU A 124 -5.09 9.35 2.01
CA GLU A 124 -4.59 10.64 2.54
C GLU A 124 -3.10 10.86 2.24
N LYS A 125 -2.33 9.78 2.13
CA LYS A 125 -0.87 9.82 1.95
C LYS A 125 -0.40 9.58 0.52
N VAL A 126 -1.27 9.71 -0.49
CA VAL A 126 -0.93 9.50 -1.91
C VAL A 126 0.33 10.27 -2.37
N THR A 127 0.54 11.50 -1.89
CA THR A 127 1.72 12.31 -2.22
C THR A 127 3.00 11.77 -1.60
N VAL A 128 2.89 11.11 -0.43
CA VAL A 128 4.01 10.50 0.28
C VAL A 128 4.44 9.22 -0.43
N TRP A 129 3.48 8.36 -0.81
CA TRP A 129 3.76 7.11 -1.52
C TRP A 129 4.47 7.32 -2.87
N LYS A 130 4.26 8.50 -3.49
CA LYS A 130 4.89 8.87 -4.76
C LYS A 130 6.35 9.31 -4.64
N LYS A 131 6.82 9.65 -3.43
CA LYS A 131 8.18 10.16 -3.20
C LYS A 131 9.24 9.16 -3.66
N ASP A 132 10.38 9.68 -4.10
CA ASP A 132 11.43 8.89 -4.78
C ASP A 132 12.13 7.88 -3.87
N PHE A 133 12.08 8.06 -2.54
CA PHE A 133 12.65 7.07 -1.62
C PHE A 133 11.87 5.74 -1.64
N PHE A 134 10.61 5.75 -2.10
CA PHE A 134 9.90 4.52 -2.43
C PHE A 134 10.37 4.00 -3.78
N SER A 135 11.14 2.91 -3.74
CA SER A 135 11.63 2.23 -4.94
C SER A 135 10.48 1.69 -5.80
N ILE A 136 10.77 1.41 -7.08
CA ILE A 136 9.83 0.75 -8.00
C ILE A 136 9.30 -0.56 -7.39
N GLY A 137 10.18 -1.33 -6.71
CA GLY A 137 9.77 -2.53 -5.99
C GLY A 137 8.72 -2.26 -4.91
N SER A 138 8.87 -1.16 -4.15
CA SER A 138 7.88 -0.73 -3.14
C SER A 138 6.55 -0.38 -3.79
N LYS A 139 6.56 0.39 -4.89
CA LYS A 139 5.35 0.76 -5.64
C LYS A 139 4.61 -0.46 -6.19
N ASN A 140 5.34 -1.47 -6.68
CA ASN A 140 4.77 -2.75 -7.11
C ASN A 140 4.15 -3.54 -5.96
N THR A 141 4.75 -3.53 -4.77
CA THR A 141 4.16 -4.16 -3.59
C THR A 141 2.83 -3.49 -3.20
N LEU A 142 2.73 -2.17 -3.30
CA LEU A 142 1.48 -1.45 -3.04
C LEU A 142 0.38 -1.79 -4.06
N LEU A 143 0.75 -1.96 -5.34
CA LEU A 143 -0.18 -2.43 -6.37
C LEU A 143 -0.70 -3.84 -6.06
N ARG A 144 0.19 -4.76 -5.65
CA ARG A 144 -0.20 -6.12 -5.26
C ARG A 144 -1.19 -6.10 -4.10
N LEU A 145 -0.88 -5.33 -3.05
CA LEU A 145 -1.77 -5.12 -1.91
C LEU A 145 -3.16 -4.62 -2.33
N CYS A 146 -3.23 -3.62 -3.22
CA CYS A 146 -4.51 -3.11 -3.71
C CYS A 146 -5.28 -4.19 -4.50
N ASN A 147 -4.59 -4.97 -5.33
CA ASN A 147 -5.19 -6.06 -6.09
C ASN A 147 -5.68 -7.19 -5.16
N ASP A 148 -4.95 -7.50 -4.10
CA ASP A 148 -5.34 -8.53 -3.12
C ASP A 148 -6.58 -8.08 -2.33
N LEU A 149 -6.68 -6.80 -1.97
CA LEU A 149 -7.90 -6.22 -1.41
C LEU A 149 -9.07 -6.34 -2.39
N LEU A 150 -8.90 -5.96 -3.66
CA LEU A 150 -9.95 -6.06 -4.67
C LEU A 150 -10.47 -7.50 -4.85
N ARG A 151 -9.59 -8.51 -4.79
CA ARG A 151 -10.00 -9.93 -4.86
C ARG A 151 -10.84 -10.37 -3.67
N ARG A 152 -10.63 -9.77 -2.49
CA ARG A 152 -11.40 -10.09 -1.28
C ARG A 152 -12.76 -9.40 -1.23
N LEU A 153 -12.97 -8.36 -2.05
CA LEU A 153 -14.20 -7.60 -2.06
C LEU A 153 -15.23 -8.23 -3.01
N SER A 154 -16.50 -8.28 -2.56
CA SER A 154 -17.61 -8.65 -3.42
C SER A 154 -17.90 -7.53 -4.42
N ARG A 155 -17.91 -7.88 -5.72
CA ARG A 155 -18.16 -6.94 -6.84
C ARG A 155 -19.55 -6.31 -6.80
N SER A 156 -20.52 -6.92 -6.13
CA SER A 156 -21.91 -6.43 -6.05
C SER A 156 -22.25 -5.68 -4.77
N GLN A 157 -21.51 -5.92 -3.68
CA GLN A 157 -21.81 -5.36 -2.36
C GLN A 157 -20.85 -4.25 -1.93
N ASN A 158 -19.57 -4.35 -2.29
CA ASN A 158 -18.53 -3.43 -1.83
C ASN A 158 -18.12 -2.42 -2.91
N THR A 159 -19.06 -2.02 -3.77
CA THR A 159 -18.80 -1.22 -4.97
C THR A 159 -18.12 0.12 -4.67
N VAL A 160 -18.50 0.77 -3.57
CA VAL A 160 -17.91 2.05 -3.13
C VAL A 160 -16.44 1.88 -2.75
N PHE A 161 -16.12 0.87 -1.94
CA PHE A 161 -14.74 0.62 -1.51
C PHE A 161 -13.85 0.19 -2.68
N CYS A 162 -14.37 -0.68 -3.57
CA CYS A 162 -13.70 -1.00 -4.83
C CYS A 162 -13.38 0.28 -5.62
N GLY A 163 -14.38 1.14 -5.86
CA GLY A 163 -14.20 2.39 -6.60
C GLY A 163 -13.13 3.31 -5.99
N ARG A 164 -13.06 3.39 -4.66
CA ARG A 164 -12.02 4.16 -3.95
C ARG A 164 -10.62 3.61 -4.16
N ILE A 165 -10.43 2.29 -4.08
CA ILE A 165 -9.13 1.64 -4.38
C ILE A 165 -8.70 1.94 -5.81
N LEU A 166 -9.63 1.87 -6.75
CA LEU A 166 -9.36 2.13 -8.17
C LEU A 166 -8.98 3.59 -8.44
N LEU A 167 -9.69 4.52 -7.80
CA LEU A 167 -9.37 5.94 -7.89
C LEU A 167 -8.00 6.23 -7.25
N PHE A 168 -7.65 5.55 -6.16
CA PHE A 168 -6.32 5.64 -5.56
C PHE A 168 -5.25 5.16 -6.54
N LEU A 169 -5.41 3.98 -7.16
CA LEU A 169 -4.45 3.43 -8.13
C LEU A 169 -4.28 4.34 -9.35
N ALA A 170 -5.38 4.90 -9.88
CA ALA A 170 -5.35 5.87 -10.97
C ALA A 170 -4.58 7.14 -10.62
N LYS A 171 -4.73 7.62 -9.38
CA LYS A 171 -3.96 8.76 -8.88
C LYS A 171 -2.50 8.38 -8.64
N PHE A 172 -2.21 7.15 -8.22
CA PHE A 172 -0.88 6.72 -7.78
C PHE A 172 0.08 6.50 -8.95
N PHE A 173 -0.35 5.82 -10.00
CA PHE A 173 0.47 5.53 -11.18
C PHE A 173 0.39 6.67 -12.21
N PRO A 174 1.52 7.34 -12.56
CA PRO A 174 1.52 8.28 -13.67
C PRO A 174 1.21 7.53 -14.99
N PHE A 175 0.45 8.16 -15.89
CA PHE A 175 0.00 7.57 -17.16
C PHE A 175 1.11 7.04 -18.09
N SER A 176 2.37 7.38 -17.81
CA SER A 176 3.55 6.91 -18.53
C SER A 176 4.10 5.57 -18.02
N GLU A 177 3.60 5.04 -16.90
CA GLU A 177 4.13 3.81 -16.31
C GLU A 177 3.48 2.58 -16.94
N ARG A 178 4.30 1.70 -17.54
CA ARG A 178 3.86 0.45 -18.18
C ARG A 178 3.03 -0.43 -17.25
N SER A 179 3.28 -0.33 -15.95
CA SER A 179 2.58 -0.99 -14.86
C SER A 179 1.10 -0.65 -14.81
N GLY A 180 0.66 0.52 -15.29
CA GLY A 180 -0.75 0.97 -15.32
C GLY A 180 -1.43 0.81 -16.68
N LEU A 181 -0.80 0.10 -17.63
CA LEU A 181 -1.31 -0.08 -18.99
C LEU A 181 -1.73 -1.54 -19.20
N ASN A 182 -2.92 -1.78 -19.73
CA ASN A 182 -3.30 -3.10 -20.26
C ASN A 182 -2.63 -3.27 -21.64
N VAL A 183 -1.33 -3.55 -21.63
CA VAL A 183 -0.50 -3.62 -22.86
C VAL A 183 -0.96 -4.75 -23.80
N VAL A 184 -1.59 -5.79 -23.26
CA VAL A 184 -2.10 -6.94 -24.03
C VAL A 184 -3.44 -6.60 -24.70
N SER A 185 -4.16 -5.59 -24.21
CA SER A 185 -5.49 -5.17 -24.71
C SER A 185 -6.51 -6.31 -24.72
N GLU A 186 -6.43 -7.22 -23.76
CA GLU A 186 -7.44 -8.26 -23.55
C GLU A 186 -8.61 -7.70 -22.74
N PHE A 187 -9.83 -7.94 -23.24
CA PHE A 187 -11.07 -7.58 -22.56
C PHE A 187 -11.54 -8.75 -21.69
N ASN A 188 -11.92 -8.47 -20.44
CA ASN A 188 -12.67 -9.43 -19.64
C ASN A 188 -14.02 -9.72 -20.25
N LEU A 189 -14.32 -10.99 -20.50
CA LEU A 189 -15.65 -11.42 -20.88
C LEU A 189 -16.41 -12.11 -19.73
N ASP A 190 -15.78 -12.27 -18.55
CA ASP A 190 -16.35 -13.02 -17.43
C ASP A 190 -17.45 -12.28 -16.67
N ASN A 191 -17.67 -10.99 -16.95
CA ASN A 191 -18.77 -10.20 -16.37
C ASN A 191 -20.08 -10.30 -17.17
N MET A 192 -20.41 -11.48 -17.71
CA MET A 192 -21.75 -11.72 -18.27
C MET A 192 -22.78 -11.88 -17.15
N THR A 193 -23.64 -10.88 -16.98
CA THR A 193 -24.85 -11.04 -16.18
C THR A 193 -25.90 -11.72 -17.04
N VAL A 194 -26.09 -13.03 -16.86
CA VAL A 194 -27.21 -13.75 -17.49
C VAL A 194 -28.49 -13.32 -16.79
N TYR A 195 -29.18 -12.33 -17.36
CA TYR A 195 -30.58 -12.13 -17.03
C TYR A 195 -31.33 -13.38 -17.44
N GLY A 196 -32.12 -13.96 -16.53
CA GLY A 196 -32.99 -15.09 -16.86
C GLY A 196 -33.98 -14.66 -17.94
N VAL A 197 -33.60 -14.88 -19.20
CA VAL A 197 -34.49 -14.75 -20.34
C VAL A 197 -35.52 -15.86 -20.15
N LYS A 198 -36.77 -15.48 -19.84
CA LYS A 198 -37.87 -16.35 -20.22
C LYS A 198 -37.78 -16.47 -21.73
N ASP A 199 -37.47 -17.68 -22.21
CA ASP A 199 -37.43 -18.04 -23.63
C ASP A 199 -38.59 -17.34 -24.35
N ASP A 200 -38.26 -16.38 -25.20
CA ASP A 200 -38.78 -16.27 -26.56
C ASP A 200 -38.13 -15.08 -27.30
N ASP A 201 -37.60 -15.42 -28.49
CA ASP A 201 -37.57 -14.62 -29.72
C ASP A 201 -36.37 -13.69 -30.07
N LEU A 202 -35.65 -14.14 -31.12
CA LEU A 202 -35.12 -13.44 -32.31
C LEU A 202 -33.77 -12.67 -32.31
N THR A 203 -32.80 -13.33 -32.94
CA THR A 203 -31.91 -12.88 -34.04
C THR A 203 -31.95 -11.41 -34.50
N MET A 204 -30.78 -10.73 -34.57
CA MET A 204 -30.07 -10.34 -35.82
C MET A 204 -29.14 -9.11 -35.67
N ASN A 205 -28.03 -9.20 -36.41
CA ASN A 205 -27.26 -8.17 -37.13
C ASN A 205 -26.23 -7.23 -36.44
N ASP A 206 -25.00 -7.49 -36.86
CA ASP A 206 -23.84 -6.61 -37.02
C ASP A 206 -24.14 -5.38 -37.91
N SER A 207 -23.67 -4.19 -37.51
CA SER A 207 -23.55 -2.99 -38.36
C SER A 207 -22.65 -1.92 -37.71
N ASN A 208 -21.58 -1.62 -38.42
CA ASN A 208 -20.61 -0.53 -38.27
C ASN A 208 -21.26 0.88 -38.22
N GLY A 209 -20.67 1.84 -37.48
CA GLY A 209 -21.13 3.24 -37.47
C GLY A 209 -20.16 4.25 -36.79
N GLU A 210 -19.33 4.84 -37.63
CA GLU A 210 -18.62 6.15 -37.62
C GLU A 210 -18.47 7.04 -36.35
N LYS A 211 -17.24 7.56 -36.20
CA LYS A 211 -16.82 8.61 -35.26
C LYS A 211 -17.17 10.01 -35.77
N GLU A 212 -17.72 10.87 -34.92
CA GLU A 212 -17.59 12.32 -35.03
C GLU A 212 -16.78 12.92 -33.87
N LYS A 213 -15.90 13.84 -34.24
CA LYS A 213 -14.92 14.54 -33.40
C LYS A 213 -15.58 15.66 -32.61
N ASN A 214 -15.36 15.72 -31.30
CA ASN A 214 -15.30 16.98 -30.56
C ASN A 214 -14.50 16.82 -29.25
N GLY A 215 -13.46 17.65 -29.09
CA GLY A 215 -12.83 17.94 -27.79
C GLY A 215 -11.56 17.17 -27.47
N GLU A 216 -10.40 17.68 -27.91
CA GLU A 216 -9.06 17.14 -27.59
C GLU A 216 -8.78 17.05 -26.08
N ALA A 217 -9.45 17.84 -25.24
CA ALA A 217 -9.36 17.73 -23.77
C ALA A 217 -10.34 16.71 -23.15
N ALA A 218 -11.44 16.37 -23.83
CA ALA A 218 -12.35 15.29 -23.43
C ALA A 218 -11.80 13.92 -23.86
N MET A 219 -11.07 13.89 -24.98
CA MET A 219 -10.44 12.69 -25.55
C MET A 219 -9.32 12.13 -24.66
N GLU A 220 -8.56 12.97 -23.96
CA GLU A 220 -7.57 12.50 -22.98
C GLU A 220 -8.21 11.91 -21.72
N VAL A 221 -9.37 12.42 -21.31
CA VAL A 221 -10.10 11.93 -20.13
C VAL A 221 -10.85 10.63 -20.46
N GLU A 222 -11.48 10.52 -21.63
CA GLU A 222 -12.12 9.29 -22.09
C GLU A 222 -11.12 8.17 -22.42
N ASP A 223 -9.97 8.48 -23.03
CA ASP A 223 -8.91 7.51 -23.27
C ASP A 223 -8.26 7.05 -21.95
N MET A 224 -8.20 7.95 -20.95
CA MET A 224 -7.78 7.62 -19.59
C MET A 224 -8.77 6.67 -18.90
N TYR A 225 -10.08 6.94 -18.94
CA TYR A 225 -11.09 6.02 -18.41
C TYR A 225 -11.15 4.71 -19.21
N GLY A 226 -10.90 4.74 -20.53
CA GLY A 226 -10.84 3.56 -21.40
C GLY A 226 -9.63 2.67 -21.12
N LYS A 227 -8.47 3.26 -20.82
CA LYS A 227 -7.25 2.55 -20.40
C LYS A 227 -7.36 2.03 -18.98
N LEU A 228 -7.98 2.79 -18.06
CA LEU A 228 -8.29 2.33 -16.72
C LEU A 228 -9.32 1.19 -16.76
N CYS A 229 -10.37 1.32 -17.57
CA CYS A 229 -11.36 0.27 -17.82
C CYS A 229 -10.69 -0.96 -18.43
N SER A 230 -9.78 -0.83 -19.39
CA SER A 230 -9.02 -1.96 -19.94
C SER A 230 -8.10 -2.60 -18.90
N TYR A 231 -7.48 -1.82 -18.01
CA TYR A 231 -6.69 -2.35 -16.89
C TYR A 231 -7.58 -3.09 -15.88
N LEU A 232 -8.78 -2.58 -15.65
CA LEU A 232 -9.77 -3.12 -14.72
C LEU A 232 -10.51 -4.35 -15.23
N PHE A 233 -10.77 -4.39 -16.53
CA PHE A 233 -11.27 -5.55 -17.25
C PHE A 233 -10.15 -6.52 -17.64
N SER A 234 -8.89 -6.35 -17.23
CA SER A 234 -7.88 -7.41 -17.40
C SER A 234 -7.58 -8.15 -16.10
N ILE A 235 -7.97 -7.57 -14.95
CA ILE A 235 -7.84 -8.18 -13.62
C ILE A 235 -9.04 -9.07 -13.26
N PHE A 236 -10.08 -9.09 -14.10
CA PHE A 236 -11.26 -9.94 -13.90
C PHE A 236 -11.21 -11.29 -14.61
#